data_AF-A0A9K3E589-F1
#
_entry.id   AF-A0A9K3E589-F1
#
_cell.length_a   1.000
_cell.length_b   1.000
_cell.length_c   1.000
_cell.angle_alpha   90.00
_cell.angle_beta   90.00
_cell.angle_gamma   90.00
#
_symmetry.space_group_name_H-M   'P 1'
#
loop_
_entity.id
_entity.type
_entity.pdbx_description
1 polymer ?
#
loop_
_entity_poly.entity_id
_entity_poly.type
_entity_poly.pdbx_seq_one_letter_code
_entity_poly.pdbx_strand_id
1 'polypeptide(L)'
;MYAARSKITDLEAQIATLKGKDEEVQADKERTEAKLNAHKDKELAAKDVIDLDAEKVKADTAKEAKKKAEEARDISTSALNVAQNNYAEAQTIVDTLVSESEWMRNRGIAKVSSPLPWVLFIVVFCSYEFPLFAYIANSILNATEMDEAAATLIDASRAVGHHGGYLQCAQHVEEAFGQQFDTHHCSVTDQADSMLSQAEEVHDHLSLPVMELVTEAMKHDDWCARLKSIIDPPETVELMDEEEAADGDGDDDGDGDGYE
;
A
#
# COMPACT_ATOMS: atom_id res chain seq x y z
N MET A 1 -53.53 -82.31 -31.67
CA MET A 1 -52.07 -82.36 -31.45
C MET A 1 -51.26 -81.36 -32.28
N TYR A 2 -51.59 -81.10 -33.55
CA TYR A 2 -50.79 -80.20 -34.42
C TYR A 2 -50.69 -78.75 -33.92
N ALA A 3 -51.79 -78.15 -33.43
CA ALA A 3 -51.80 -76.77 -32.94
C ALA A 3 -50.89 -76.54 -31.72
N ALA A 4 -50.70 -77.56 -30.87
CA ALA A 4 -49.81 -77.46 -29.71
C ALA A 4 -48.33 -77.53 -30.12
N ARG A 5 -47.98 -78.39 -31.09
CA ARG A 5 -46.61 -78.49 -31.61
C ARG A 5 -46.15 -77.20 -32.29
N SER A 6 -46.99 -76.58 -33.11
CA SER A 6 -46.66 -75.31 -33.78
C SER A 6 -46.35 -74.18 -32.79
N LYS A 7 -47.08 -74.10 -31.68
CA LYS A 7 -46.84 -73.10 -30.62
C LYS A 7 -45.52 -73.35 -29.88
N ILE A 8 -45.16 -74.62 -29.65
CA ILE A 8 -43.89 -74.98 -29.01
C ILE A 8 -42.72 -74.52 -29.88
N THR A 9 -42.78 -74.79 -31.19
CA THR A 9 -41.71 -74.39 -32.13
C THR A 9 -41.59 -72.87 -32.24
N ASP A 10 -42.71 -72.15 -32.22
CA ASP A 10 -42.71 -70.67 -32.23
C ASP A 10 -42.09 -70.10 -30.94
N LEU A 11 -42.44 -70.66 -29.77
CA LEU A 11 -41.83 -70.27 -28.50
C LEU A 11 -40.33 -70.60 -28.44
N GLU A 12 -39.89 -71.73 -28.98
CA GLU A 12 -38.47 -72.09 -29.09
C GLU A 12 -37.70 -71.06 -29.94
N ALA A 13 -38.27 -70.61 -31.06
CA ALA A 13 -37.67 -69.56 -31.90
C ALA A 13 -37.60 -68.22 -31.17
N GLN A 14 -38.64 -67.85 -30.41
CA GLN A 14 -38.64 -66.64 -29.59
C GLN A 14 -37.59 -66.70 -28.46
N ILE A 15 -37.43 -67.85 -27.80
CA ILE A 15 -36.41 -68.06 -26.77
C ILE A 15 -35.00 -67.94 -27.36
N ALA A 16 -34.74 -68.53 -28.53
CA ALA A 16 -33.45 -68.41 -29.19
C ALA A 16 -33.12 -66.95 -29.57
N THR A 17 -34.13 -66.21 -30.04
CA THR A 17 -34.00 -64.79 -30.40
C THR A 17 -33.74 -63.93 -29.15
N LEU A 18 -34.47 -64.17 -28.06
CA LEU A 18 -34.28 -63.44 -26.81
C LEU A 18 -32.89 -63.73 -26.21
N LYS A 19 -32.44 -64.98 -26.26
CA LYS A 19 -31.11 -65.35 -25.78
C LYS A 19 -29.99 -64.64 -26.55
N GLY A 20 -30.11 -64.53 -27.88
CA GLY A 20 -29.15 -63.78 -28.69
C GLY A 20 -29.10 -62.29 -28.33
N LYS A 21 -30.26 -61.67 -28.05
CA LYS A 21 -30.34 -60.28 -27.59
C LYS A 21 -29.76 -60.08 -26.20
N ASP A 22 -29.92 -61.05 -25.30
CA ASP A 22 -29.37 -61.00 -23.95
C ASP A 22 -27.84 -61.07 -23.97
N GLU A 23 -27.27 -61.92 -24.83
CA GLU A 23 -25.82 -62.01 -25.06
C GLU A 23 -25.25 -60.71 -25.69
N GLU A 24 -25.97 -60.09 -26.62
CA GLU A 24 -25.59 -58.81 -27.22
C GLU A 24 -25.62 -57.65 -26.20
N VAL A 25 -26.69 -57.55 -25.40
CA VAL A 25 -26.81 -56.53 -24.34
C VAL A 25 -25.73 -56.73 -23.27
N GLN A 26 -25.41 -57.96 -22.92
CA GLN A 26 -24.35 -58.26 -21.96
C GLN A 26 -22.97 -57.84 -22.50
N ALA A 27 -22.69 -58.10 -23.79
CA ALA A 27 -21.44 -57.67 -24.42
C ALA A 27 -21.31 -56.14 -24.51
N ASP A 28 -22.41 -55.44 -24.83
CA ASP A 28 -22.43 -53.96 -24.85
C ASP A 28 -22.26 -53.37 -23.44
N LYS A 29 -22.87 -53.98 -22.43
CA LYS A 29 -22.68 -53.59 -21.04
C LYS A 29 -21.21 -53.70 -20.63
N GLU A 30 -20.57 -54.84 -20.85
CA GLU A 30 -19.15 -55.04 -20.53
C GLU A 30 -18.25 -54.06 -21.29
N ARG A 31 -18.56 -53.77 -22.55
CA ARG A 31 -17.83 -52.80 -23.37
C ARG A 31 -17.98 -51.37 -22.85
N THR A 32 -19.16 -50.98 -22.38
CA THR A 32 -19.40 -49.64 -21.82
C THR A 32 -18.74 -49.47 -20.45
N GLU A 33 -18.80 -50.50 -19.59
CA GLU A 33 -18.11 -50.51 -18.29
C GLU A 33 -16.58 -50.42 -18.46
N ALA A 34 -16.00 -51.16 -19.42
CA ALA A 34 -14.58 -51.07 -19.72
C ALA A 34 -14.15 -49.67 -20.19
N LYS A 35 -14.96 -49.00 -21.02
CA LYS A 35 -14.71 -47.62 -21.46
C LYS A 35 -14.80 -46.62 -20.32
N LEU A 36 -15.76 -46.78 -19.42
CA LEU A 36 -15.94 -45.91 -18.26
C LEU A 36 -14.74 -46.00 -17.32
N ASN A 37 -14.27 -47.22 -17.02
CA ASN A 37 -13.09 -47.43 -16.18
C ASN A 37 -11.84 -46.82 -16.81
N ALA A 38 -11.63 -47.03 -18.11
CA ALA A 38 -10.49 -46.43 -18.81
C ALA A 38 -10.53 -44.88 -18.84
N HIS A 39 -11.72 -44.27 -18.87
CA HIS A 39 -11.85 -42.81 -18.74
C HIS A 39 -11.47 -42.35 -17.34
N LYS A 40 -11.95 -43.05 -16.31
CA LYS A 40 -11.69 -42.75 -14.92
C LYS A 40 -10.20 -42.83 -14.57
N ASP A 41 -9.50 -43.85 -15.09
CA ASP A 41 -8.06 -44.01 -14.90
C ASP A 41 -7.26 -42.87 -15.56
N LYS A 42 -7.67 -42.43 -16.76
CA LYS A 42 -7.05 -41.29 -17.44
C LYS A 42 -7.27 -39.97 -16.71
N GLU A 43 -8.47 -39.76 -16.18
CA GLU A 43 -8.81 -38.57 -15.40
C GLU A 43 -8.04 -38.52 -14.08
N LEU A 44 -7.88 -39.67 -13.41
CA LEU A 44 -7.06 -39.78 -12.21
C LEU A 44 -5.59 -39.45 -12.51
N ALA A 45 -5.03 -40.01 -13.59
CA ALA A 45 -3.66 -39.74 -14.01
C ALA A 45 -3.45 -38.27 -14.42
N ALA A 46 -4.42 -37.64 -15.08
CA ALA A 46 -4.33 -36.22 -15.43
C ALA A 46 -4.34 -35.33 -14.18
N LYS A 47 -5.16 -35.68 -13.17
CA LYS A 47 -5.22 -34.94 -11.91
C LYS A 47 -3.90 -35.04 -11.12
N ASP A 48 -3.32 -36.22 -11.03
CA ASP A 48 -2.05 -36.44 -10.32
C ASP A 48 -0.89 -35.63 -10.96
N VAL A 49 -0.88 -35.50 -12.30
CA VAL A 49 0.11 -34.67 -13.02
C VAL A 49 -0.07 -33.19 -12.71
N ILE A 50 -1.31 -32.69 -12.69
CA ILE A 50 -1.61 -31.28 -12.38
C ILE A 50 -1.20 -30.94 -10.94
N ASP A 51 -1.47 -31.83 -9.97
CA ASP A 51 -1.10 -31.60 -8.57
C ASP A 51 0.43 -31.57 -8.40
N LEU A 52 1.17 -32.45 -9.07
CA LEU A 52 2.64 -32.47 -9.08
C LEU A 52 3.25 -31.21 -9.70
N ASP A 53 2.72 -30.75 -10.84
CA ASP A 53 3.21 -29.53 -11.49
C ASP A 53 2.89 -28.28 -10.66
N ALA A 54 1.71 -28.23 -10.03
CA ALA A 54 1.33 -27.15 -9.12
C ALA A 54 2.25 -27.10 -7.88
N GLU A 55 2.61 -28.25 -7.31
CA GLU A 55 3.55 -28.32 -6.19
C GLU A 55 4.95 -27.85 -6.59
N LYS A 56 5.42 -28.24 -7.78
CA LYS A 56 6.72 -27.84 -8.32
C LYS A 56 6.79 -26.34 -8.59
N VAL A 57 5.76 -25.74 -9.20
CA VAL A 57 5.68 -24.29 -9.41
C VAL A 57 5.68 -23.53 -8.09
N LYS A 58 4.98 -24.02 -7.07
CA LYS A 58 5.03 -23.42 -5.71
C LYS A 58 6.43 -23.51 -5.10
N ALA A 59 7.11 -24.64 -5.25
CA ALA A 59 8.47 -24.83 -4.73
C ALA A 59 9.49 -23.92 -5.42
N ASP A 60 9.39 -23.74 -6.74
CA ASP A 60 10.30 -22.88 -7.50
C ASP A 60 10.02 -21.39 -7.22
N THR A 61 8.75 -21.00 -7.10
CA THR A 61 8.36 -19.63 -6.68
C THR A 61 8.85 -19.31 -5.27
N ALA A 62 8.74 -20.27 -4.33
CA ALA A 62 9.23 -20.11 -2.97
C ALA A 62 10.76 -19.95 -2.90
N LYS A 63 11.51 -20.66 -3.76
CA LYS A 63 12.98 -20.53 -3.84
C LYS A 63 13.39 -19.15 -4.37
N GLU A 64 12.74 -18.67 -5.44
CA GLU A 64 13.01 -17.34 -6.00
C GLU A 64 12.66 -16.22 -5.01
N ALA A 65 11.53 -16.34 -4.30
CA ALA A 65 11.16 -15.39 -3.25
C ALA A 65 12.18 -15.36 -2.11
N LYS A 66 12.67 -16.54 -1.68
CA LYS A 66 13.71 -16.62 -0.65
C LYS A 66 15.01 -15.97 -1.11
N LYS A 67 15.44 -16.20 -2.36
CA LYS A 67 16.64 -15.60 -2.93
C LYS A 67 16.56 -14.07 -2.96
N LYS A 68 15.45 -13.51 -3.45
CA LYS A 68 15.24 -12.05 -3.48
C LYS A 68 15.21 -11.44 -2.07
N ALA A 69 14.62 -12.15 -1.09
CA ALA A 69 14.63 -11.71 0.30
C ALA A 69 16.04 -11.72 0.91
N GLU A 70 16.89 -12.69 0.53
CA GLU A 70 18.28 -12.76 0.97
C GLU A 70 19.13 -11.63 0.36
N GLU A 71 18.99 -11.36 -0.95
CA GLU A 71 19.63 -10.22 -1.61
C GLU A 71 19.22 -8.88 -0.98
N ALA A 72 17.93 -8.69 -0.68
CA ALA A 72 17.44 -7.49 0.00
C ALA A 72 18.02 -7.33 1.42
N ARG A 73 18.23 -8.44 2.15
CA ARG A 73 18.86 -8.43 3.48
C ARG A 73 20.34 -8.07 3.39
N ASP A 74 21.06 -8.54 2.39
CA ASP A 74 22.48 -8.20 2.19
C ASP A 74 22.65 -6.71 1.86
N ILE A 75 21.80 -6.17 0.97
CA ILE A 75 21.79 -4.73 0.65
C ILE A 75 21.48 -3.90 1.90
N SER A 76 20.45 -4.28 2.68
CA SER A 76 20.08 -3.59 3.92
C SER A 76 21.22 -3.64 4.96
N THR A 77 21.88 -4.78 5.10
CA THR A 77 23.03 -4.95 6.00
C THR A 77 24.21 -4.07 5.57
N SER A 78 24.50 -4.00 4.27
CA SER A 78 25.55 -3.14 3.73
C SER A 78 25.24 -1.66 3.96
N ALA A 79 24.01 -1.23 3.69
CA ALA A 79 23.56 0.15 3.93
C ALA A 79 23.65 0.52 5.42
N LEU A 80 23.26 -0.39 6.31
CA LEU A 80 23.37 -0.20 7.76
C LEU A 80 24.82 -0.03 8.21
N ASN A 81 25.76 -0.84 7.68
CA ASN A 81 27.19 -0.71 7.99
C ASN A 81 27.76 0.63 7.53
N VAL A 82 27.36 1.13 6.36
CA VAL A 82 27.76 2.47 5.88
C VAL A 82 27.23 3.56 6.80
N ALA A 83 25.95 3.50 7.19
CA ALA A 83 25.37 4.46 8.12
C ALA A 83 26.06 4.44 9.50
N GLN A 84 26.38 3.25 10.02
CA GLN A 84 27.09 3.09 11.30
C GLN A 84 28.52 3.63 11.23
N ASN A 85 29.24 3.38 10.13
CA ASN A 85 30.58 3.92 9.95
C ASN A 85 30.56 5.45 9.86
N ASN A 86 29.63 6.01 9.09
CA ASN A 86 29.47 7.47 8.98
C ASN A 86 29.11 8.11 10.33
N TYR A 87 28.28 7.44 11.14
CA TYR A 87 27.96 7.90 12.48
C TYR A 87 29.18 7.85 13.40
N ALA A 88 29.98 6.78 13.35
CA ALA A 88 31.22 6.68 14.12
C ALA A 88 32.23 7.78 13.74
N GLU A 89 32.42 8.04 12.45
CA GLU A 89 33.28 9.12 11.96
C GLU A 89 32.78 10.49 12.45
N ALA A 90 31.47 10.77 12.31
CA ALA A 90 30.86 12.00 12.80
C ALA A 90 31.05 12.15 14.32
N GLN A 91 30.88 11.07 15.09
CA GLN A 91 31.06 11.07 16.53
C GLN A 91 32.50 11.40 16.92
N THR A 92 33.51 10.86 16.22
CA THR A 92 34.91 11.20 16.51
C THR A 92 35.23 12.66 16.24
N ILE A 93 34.59 13.28 15.25
CA ILE A 93 34.72 14.71 14.97
C ILE A 93 34.08 15.52 16.09
N VAL A 94 32.87 15.13 16.54
CA VAL A 94 32.19 15.75 17.67
C VAL A 94 33.03 15.67 18.95
N ASP A 95 33.56 14.50 19.28
CA ASP A 95 34.39 14.31 20.47
C ASP A 95 35.66 15.16 20.44
N THR A 96 36.27 15.29 19.25
CA THR A 96 37.44 16.18 19.04
C THR A 96 37.06 17.63 19.30
N LEU A 97 35.95 18.10 18.73
CA LEU A 97 35.46 19.48 18.91
C LEU A 97 35.08 19.76 20.37
N VAL A 98 34.45 18.80 21.05
CA VAL A 98 34.11 18.89 22.47
C VAL A 98 35.39 19.02 23.30
N SER A 99 36.38 18.16 23.06
CA SER A 99 37.68 18.19 23.75
C SER A 99 38.43 19.52 23.55
N GLU A 100 38.48 20.03 22.31
CA GLU A 100 39.06 21.33 22.01
C GLU A 100 38.29 22.48 22.69
N SER A 101 36.97 22.41 22.73
CA SER A 101 36.12 23.39 23.41
C SER A 101 36.35 23.42 24.92
N GLU A 102 36.51 22.26 25.55
CA GLU A 102 36.81 22.13 26.98
C GLU A 102 38.22 22.61 27.31
N TRP A 103 39.19 22.30 26.45
CA TRP A 103 40.57 22.79 26.56
C TRP A 103 40.63 24.33 26.51
N MET A 104 39.88 24.95 25.60
CA MET A 104 39.78 26.41 25.47
C MET A 104 39.09 27.05 26.69
N ARG A 105 38.05 26.40 27.21
CA ARG A 105 37.32 26.82 28.42
C ARG A 105 38.21 26.79 29.66
N ASN A 106 38.99 25.72 29.85
CA ASN A 106 39.91 25.57 30.98
C ASN A 106 41.09 26.56 30.98
N ARG A 107 41.42 27.15 29.83
CA ARG A 107 42.46 28.18 29.70
C ARG A 107 41.95 29.62 29.81
N GLY A 108 40.66 29.81 30.08
CA GLY A 108 40.08 31.14 30.28
C GLY A 108 40.01 31.98 29.00
N ILE A 109 40.05 31.36 27.82
CA ILE A 109 39.87 32.05 26.54
C ILE A 109 38.37 32.35 26.37
N ALA A 110 37.90 33.39 27.05
CA ALA A 110 36.59 33.96 26.79
C ALA A 110 36.68 34.87 25.55
N LYS A 111 35.96 34.48 24.49
CA LYS A 111 35.55 35.31 23.34
C LYS A 111 36.66 36.18 22.71
N VAL A 112 37.50 35.62 21.83
CA VAL A 112 38.20 36.44 20.82
C VAL A 112 38.35 35.72 19.47
N SER A 113 37.58 36.22 18.49
CA SER A 113 37.93 36.44 17.08
C SER A 113 38.56 35.32 16.22
N SER A 114 37.71 34.61 15.45
CA SER A 114 37.85 34.10 14.05
C SER A 114 39.01 33.14 13.65
N PRO A 115 38.76 32.02 12.92
CA PRO A 115 37.74 31.78 11.88
C PRO A 115 36.51 31.01 12.41
N LEU A 116 36.25 31.17 13.70
CA LEU A 116 35.01 30.77 14.36
C LEU A 116 33.72 31.35 13.74
N PRO A 117 33.65 32.42 12.92
CA PRO A 117 32.38 32.77 12.30
C PRO A 117 31.82 31.63 11.49
N TRP A 118 32.60 30.87 10.73
CA TRP A 118 32.02 29.81 9.88
C TRP A 118 31.69 28.54 10.64
N VAL A 119 32.51 28.13 11.61
CA VAL A 119 32.25 26.93 12.42
C VAL A 119 31.23 27.20 13.52
N LEU A 120 31.22 28.39 14.11
CA LEU A 120 30.17 28.82 15.05
C LEU A 120 28.90 29.21 14.29
N PHE A 121 28.97 29.71 13.05
CA PHE A 121 27.81 29.79 12.17
C PHE A 121 27.31 28.38 11.86
N ILE A 122 28.13 27.44 11.41
CA ILE A 122 27.68 26.04 11.17
C ILE A 122 27.18 25.37 12.45
N VAL A 123 27.79 25.56 13.62
CA VAL A 123 27.36 24.92 14.88
C VAL A 123 26.14 25.63 15.47
N VAL A 124 26.01 26.96 15.38
CA VAL A 124 24.80 27.70 15.81
C VAL A 124 23.66 27.50 14.80
N PHE A 125 23.94 27.51 13.51
CA PHE A 125 23.02 27.15 12.42
C PHE A 125 22.58 25.70 12.60
N CYS A 126 23.48 24.71 12.71
CA CYS A 126 23.10 23.33 13.01
C CYS A 126 22.41 23.14 14.38
N SER A 127 22.72 23.91 15.43
CA SER A 127 22.04 23.75 16.74
C SER A 127 20.67 24.43 16.81
N TYR A 128 20.34 25.36 15.89
CA TYR A 128 19.05 26.05 15.82
C TYR A 128 18.19 25.63 14.60
N GLU A 129 18.76 25.13 13.50
CA GLU A 129 18.06 24.60 12.32
C GLU A 129 17.70 23.10 12.43
N PHE A 130 18.43 22.27 13.18
CA PHE A 130 18.06 20.86 13.35
C PHE A 130 16.64 20.66 13.90
N PRO A 131 16.19 21.38 14.95
CA PRO A 131 14.81 21.27 15.41
C PRO A 131 13.80 21.87 14.40
N LEU A 132 14.19 22.90 13.65
CA LEU A 132 13.36 23.54 12.63
C LEU A 132 13.08 22.59 11.46
N PHE A 133 14.12 21.92 10.95
CA PHE A 133 14.02 20.98 9.84
C PHE A 133 13.26 19.72 10.23
N ALA A 134 13.50 19.22 11.45
CA ALA A 134 12.74 18.10 12.00
C ALA A 134 11.25 18.44 12.17
N TYR A 135 10.92 19.66 12.60
CA TYR A 135 9.53 20.09 12.76
C TYR A 135 8.84 20.31 11.41
N ILE A 136 9.49 20.98 10.45
CA ILE A 136 8.95 21.14 9.08
C ILE A 136 8.71 19.76 8.46
N ALA A 137 9.66 18.82 8.59
CA ALA A 137 9.47 17.45 8.15
C ALA A 137 8.29 16.77 8.85
N ASN A 138 8.11 16.99 10.16
CA ASN A 138 6.99 16.43 10.91
C ASN A 138 5.64 17.05 10.52
N SER A 139 5.57 18.36 10.24
CA SER A 139 4.36 19.03 9.74
C SER A 139 4.02 18.60 8.33
N ILE A 140 5.01 18.37 7.47
CA ILE A 140 4.85 17.78 6.13
C ILE A 140 4.32 16.35 6.27
N LEU A 141 4.97 15.51 7.10
CA LEU A 141 4.58 14.11 7.36
C LEU A 141 3.20 13.95 8.00
N ASN A 142 2.66 14.98 8.63
CA ASN A 142 1.35 14.95 9.27
C ASN A 142 0.31 15.80 8.51
N ALA A 143 0.61 16.21 7.28
CA ALA A 143 -0.34 16.92 6.42
C ALA A 143 -1.35 15.95 5.84
N THR A 144 -2.65 16.21 6.09
CA THR A 144 -3.75 15.36 5.61
C THR A 144 -3.79 15.21 4.10
N GLU A 145 -3.36 16.25 3.37
CA GLU A 145 -3.26 16.25 1.91
C GLU A 145 -2.20 15.27 1.41
N MET A 146 -1.10 15.09 2.16
CA MET A 146 -0.08 14.09 1.86
C MET A 146 -0.57 12.68 2.17
N ASP A 147 -1.27 12.50 3.29
CA ASP A 147 -1.90 11.23 3.64
C ASP A 147 -2.94 10.80 2.59
N GLU A 148 -3.75 11.74 2.11
CA GLU A 148 -4.78 11.49 1.09
C GLU A 148 -4.17 11.18 -0.29
N ALA A 149 -3.13 11.92 -0.70
CA ALA A 149 -2.41 11.65 -1.93
C ALA A 149 -1.69 10.28 -1.88
N ALA A 150 -1.04 9.97 -0.76
CA ALA A 150 -0.38 8.68 -0.57
C ALA A 150 -1.38 7.51 -0.52
N ALA A 151 -2.53 7.67 0.15
CA ALA A 151 -3.59 6.67 0.17
C ALA A 151 -4.13 6.40 -1.24
N THR A 152 -4.40 7.47 -2.01
CA THR A 152 -4.87 7.38 -3.40
C THR A 152 -3.86 6.67 -4.29
N LEU A 153 -2.57 6.99 -4.15
CA LEU A 153 -1.49 6.35 -4.89
C LEU A 153 -1.37 4.86 -4.56
N ILE A 154 -1.47 4.50 -3.27
CA ILE A 154 -1.44 3.10 -2.82
C ILE A 154 -2.63 2.31 -3.37
N ASP A 155 -3.83 2.87 -3.33
CA ASP A 155 -5.03 2.21 -3.83
C ASP A 155 -5.01 2.05 -5.35
N ALA A 156 -4.56 3.06 -6.09
CA ALA A 156 -4.36 2.97 -7.53
C ALA A 156 -3.29 1.93 -7.90
N SER A 157 -2.18 1.90 -7.18
CA SER A 157 -1.11 0.91 -7.36
C SER A 157 -1.62 -0.51 -7.11
N ARG A 158 -2.44 -0.69 -6.06
CA ARG A 158 -3.07 -1.97 -5.75
C ARG A 158 -4.06 -2.39 -6.85
N ALA A 159 -4.84 -1.46 -7.39
CA ALA A 159 -5.77 -1.73 -8.49
C ALA A 159 -5.01 -2.21 -9.74
N VAL A 160 -3.92 -1.55 -10.14
CA VAL A 160 -3.08 -1.99 -11.26
C VAL A 160 -2.51 -3.39 -11.02
N GLY A 161 -2.00 -3.66 -9.81
CA GLY A 161 -1.50 -4.98 -9.44
C GLY A 161 -2.56 -6.08 -9.53
N HIS A 162 -3.77 -5.81 -9.07
CA HIS A 162 -4.89 -6.76 -9.19
C HIS A 162 -5.30 -6.97 -10.64
N HIS A 163 -5.41 -5.89 -11.43
CA HIS A 163 -5.72 -5.96 -12.86
C HIS A 163 -4.71 -6.84 -13.61
N GLY A 164 -3.41 -6.58 -13.44
CA GLY A 164 -2.34 -7.37 -14.06
C GLY A 164 -2.35 -8.84 -13.62
N GLY A 165 -2.64 -9.12 -12.34
CA GLY A 165 -2.79 -10.48 -11.84
C GLY A 165 -3.98 -11.22 -12.47
N TYR A 166 -5.14 -10.54 -12.61
CA TYR A 166 -6.30 -11.11 -13.28
C TYR A 166 -6.03 -11.42 -14.75
N LEU A 167 -5.35 -10.53 -15.48
CA LEU A 167 -4.98 -10.76 -16.87
C LEU A 167 -4.05 -11.97 -17.03
N GLN A 168 -3.06 -12.14 -16.14
CA GLN A 168 -2.20 -13.33 -16.16
C GLN A 168 -2.98 -14.62 -15.87
N CYS A 169 -3.91 -14.58 -14.91
CA CYS A 169 -4.79 -15.72 -14.63
C CYS A 169 -5.69 -16.05 -15.84
N ALA A 170 -6.30 -15.04 -16.46
CA ALA A 170 -7.10 -15.21 -17.66
C ALA A 170 -6.27 -15.85 -18.77
N GLN A 171 -5.07 -15.34 -19.03
CA GLN A 171 -4.16 -15.90 -20.03
C GLN A 171 -3.84 -17.38 -19.78
N HIS A 172 -3.51 -17.79 -18.55
CA HIS A 172 -3.25 -19.20 -18.24
C HIS A 172 -4.47 -20.09 -18.49
N VAL A 173 -5.68 -19.60 -18.20
CA VAL A 173 -6.93 -20.32 -18.48
C VAL A 173 -7.15 -20.42 -19.99
N GLU A 174 -6.92 -19.34 -20.73
CA GLU A 174 -7.03 -19.35 -22.20
C GLU A 174 -6.07 -20.37 -22.84
N GLU A 175 -4.83 -20.41 -22.37
CA GLU A 175 -3.81 -21.34 -22.86
C GLU A 175 -4.15 -22.80 -22.54
N ALA A 176 -4.72 -23.07 -21.35
CA ALA A 176 -5.10 -24.42 -20.93
C ALA A 176 -6.33 -24.95 -21.67
N PHE A 177 -7.32 -24.09 -21.93
CA PHE A 177 -8.61 -24.50 -22.51
C PHE A 177 -8.73 -24.20 -24.02
N GLY A 178 -7.80 -23.44 -24.61
CA GLY A 178 -7.81 -23.06 -26.02
C GLY A 178 -8.98 -22.16 -26.42
N GLN A 179 -9.58 -21.46 -25.45
CA GLN A 179 -10.74 -20.59 -25.63
C GLN A 179 -10.49 -19.27 -24.91
N GLN A 180 -10.90 -18.16 -25.53
CA GLN A 180 -10.80 -16.83 -24.95
C GLN A 180 -11.65 -16.73 -23.67
N PHE A 181 -11.06 -16.17 -22.62
CA PHE A 181 -11.65 -16.02 -21.30
C PHE A 181 -12.25 -14.62 -21.19
N ASP A 182 -13.47 -14.53 -20.69
CA ASP A 182 -14.17 -13.25 -20.57
C ASP A 182 -13.60 -12.43 -19.40
N THR A 183 -12.87 -11.37 -19.73
CA THR A 183 -12.31 -10.42 -18.76
C THR A 183 -13.27 -9.26 -18.44
N HIS A 184 -14.41 -9.15 -19.12
CA HIS A 184 -15.36 -8.05 -18.94
C HIS A 184 -16.06 -8.07 -17.57
N HIS A 185 -15.99 -9.21 -16.86
CA HIS A 185 -16.48 -9.36 -15.48
C HIS A 185 -15.41 -9.13 -14.41
N CYS A 186 -14.22 -8.64 -14.78
CA CYS A 186 -13.24 -8.25 -13.79
C CYS A 186 -13.79 -7.12 -12.91
N SER A 187 -13.71 -7.27 -11.60
CA SER A 187 -14.05 -6.20 -10.65
C SER A 187 -13.04 -5.06 -10.69
N VAL A 188 -11.94 -5.23 -11.41
CA VAL A 188 -10.88 -4.23 -11.58
C VAL A 188 -11.03 -3.63 -12.98
N THR A 189 -11.10 -2.31 -13.04
CA THR A 189 -11.37 -1.59 -14.29
C THR A 189 -10.14 -1.53 -15.19
N ASP A 190 -10.32 -1.57 -16.52
CA ASP A 190 -9.26 -1.32 -17.52
C ASP A 190 -8.63 0.09 -17.40
N GLN A 191 -9.26 0.98 -16.63
CA GLN A 191 -8.79 2.33 -16.34
C GLN A 191 -7.74 2.39 -15.22
N ALA A 192 -7.40 1.26 -14.58
CA ALA A 192 -6.49 1.24 -13.41
C ALA A 192 -5.14 1.93 -13.69
N ASP A 193 -4.56 1.71 -14.87
CA ASP A 193 -3.28 2.34 -15.26
C ASP A 193 -3.43 3.86 -15.43
N SER A 194 -4.54 4.32 -16.02
CA SER A 194 -4.81 5.77 -16.14
C SER A 194 -5.07 6.42 -14.78
N MET A 195 -5.70 5.71 -13.85
CA MET A 195 -5.92 6.19 -12.48
C MET A 195 -4.60 6.25 -11.70
N LEU A 196 -3.69 5.29 -11.91
CA LEU A 196 -2.36 5.32 -11.31
C LEU A 196 -1.55 6.52 -11.83
N SER A 197 -1.50 6.74 -13.14
CA SER A 197 -0.80 7.91 -13.70
C SER A 197 -1.37 9.23 -13.19
N GLN A 198 -2.70 9.32 -13.01
CA GLN A 198 -3.32 10.51 -12.41
C GLN A 198 -2.92 10.67 -10.93
N ALA A 199 -2.89 9.59 -10.15
CA ALA A 199 -2.48 9.62 -8.76
C ALA A 199 -0.98 9.98 -8.60
N GLU A 200 -0.12 9.48 -9.48
CA GLU A 200 1.29 9.87 -9.57
C GLU A 200 1.44 11.37 -9.88
N GLU A 201 0.69 11.87 -10.87
CA GLU A 201 0.72 13.29 -11.23
C GLU A 201 0.28 14.18 -10.06
N VAL A 202 -0.77 13.80 -9.32
CA VAL A 202 -1.23 14.51 -8.13
C VAL A 202 -0.19 14.47 -7.01
N HIS A 203 0.43 13.31 -6.76
CA HIS A 203 1.44 13.15 -5.73
C HIS A 203 2.72 13.94 -6.04
N ASP A 204 3.20 13.92 -7.28
CA ASP A 204 4.43 14.61 -7.69
C ASP A 204 4.29 16.14 -7.69
N HIS A 205 3.08 16.64 -7.89
CA HIS A 205 2.77 18.09 -7.89
C HIS A 205 2.05 18.55 -6.61
N LEU A 206 2.08 17.73 -5.55
CA LEU A 206 1.42 18.07 -4.29
C LEU A 206 2.07 19.31 -3.67
N SER A 207 1.34 20.43 -3.68
CA SER A 207 1.74 21.65 -2.97
C SER A 207 1.16 21.60 -1.56
N LEU A 208 2.02 21.37 -0.57
CA LEU A 208 1.61 21.42 0.83
C LEU A 208 1.56 22.89 1.30
N PRO A 209 0.49 23.34 1.96
CA PRO A 209 0.37 24.69 2.51
C PRO A 209 1.57 25.12 3.35
N VAL A 210 2.18 24.19 4.11
CA VAL A 210 3.37 24.46 4.91
C VAL A 210 4.60 24.80 4.04
N MET A 211 4.74 24.16 2.87
CA MET A 211 5.81 24.43 1.91
C MET A 211 5.62 25.80 1.25
N GLU A 212 4.39 26.20 0.96
CA GLU A 212 4.08 27.55 0.44
C GLU A 212 4.38 28.63 1.48
N LEU A 213 3.96 28.43 2.74
CA LEU A 213 4.22 29.34 3.84
C LEU A 213 5.72 29.48 4.15
N VAL A 214 6.48 28.39 4.09
CA VAL A 214 7.95 28.40 4.21
C VAL A 214 8.58 29.14 3.05
N THR A 215 8.16 28.84 1.81
CA THR A 215 8.69 29.50 0.60
C THR A 215 8.39 30.99 0.60
N GLU A 216 7.22 31.39 1.07
CA GLU A 216 6.85 32.79 1.22
C GLU A 216 7.67 33.46 2.33
N ALA A 217 7.83 32.82 3.49
CA ALA A 217 8.67 33.33 4.58
C ALA A 217 10.12 33.58 4.13
N MET A 218 10.68 32.70 3.29
CA MET A 218 12.03 32.82 2.76
C MET A 218 12.26 34.03 1.83
N LYS A 219 11.20 34.68 1.33
CA LYS A 219 11.31 35.87 0.48
C LYS A 219 11.56 37.17 1.27
N HIS A 220 11.40 37.14 2.59
CA HIS A 220 11.49 38.34 3.44
C HIS A 220 12.82 38.38 4.22
N ASP A 221 13.34 39.58 4.48
CA ASP A 221 14.61 39.77 5.21
C ASP A 221 14.54 39.26 6.67
N ASP A 222 13.33 39.17 7.23
CA ASP A 222 13.00 38.66 8.56
C ASP A 222 12.52 37.19 8.56
N TRP A 223 12.88 36.41 7.53
CA TRP A 223 12.46 35.02 7.32
C TRP A 223 12.56 34.14 8.58
N CYS A 224 13.61 34.30 9.40
CA CYS A 224 13.83 33.50 10.60
C CYS A 224 12.76 33.75 11.68
N ALA A 225 12.24 34.98 11.81
CA ALA A 225 11.14 35.30 12.73
C ALA A 225 9.80 34.75 12.21
N ARG A 226 9.58 34.82 10.89
CA ARG A 226 8.38 34.31 10.22
C ARG A 226 8.27 32.79 10.29
N LEU A 227 9.37 32.07 10.04
CA LEU A 227 9.41 30.60 10.19
C LEU A 227 9.11 30.17 11.62
N LYS A 228 9.64 30.88 12.63
CA LYS A 228 9.31 30.61 14.04
C LYS A 228 7.83 30.81 14.34
N SER A 229 7.21 31.86 13.80
CA SER A 229 5.77 32.11 13.97
C SER A 229 4.87 31.09 13.27
N ILE A 230 5.33 30.45 12.19
CA ILE A 230 4.60 29.38 11.50
C ILE A 230 4.67 28.07 12.30
N ILE A 231 5.80 27.83 12.98
CA ILE A 231 6.12 26.57 13.67
C ILE A 231 5.64 26.57 15.13
N ASP A 232 5.70 27.72 15.78
CA ASP A 232 5.25 27.92 17.16
C ASP A 232 4.32 29.15 17.17
N PRO A 233 3.08 28.97 16.67
CA PRO A 233 2.12 30.06 16.67
C PRO A 233 1.89 30.49 18.12
N PRO A 234 1.92 31.81 18.44
CA PRO A 234 1.74 32.26 19.80
C PRO A 234 0.42 31.69 20.33
N GLU A 235 0.48 31.10 21.53
CA GLU A 235 -0.71 30.66 22.27
C GLU A 235 -1.74 31.78 22.17
N THR A 236 -2.83 31.52 21.47
CA THR A 236 -3.94 32.45 21.45
C THR A 236 -4.45 32.46 22.88
N VAL A 237 -4.13 33.55 23.58
CA VAL A 237 -4.92 33.98 24.72
C VAL A 237 -6.34 33.99 24.19
N GLU A 238 -7.16 33.04 24.64
CA GLU A 238 -8.60 33.12 24.43
C GLU A 238 -8.98 34.53 24.87
N LEU A 239 -9.38 35.34 23.90
CA LEU A 239 -9.96 36.63 24.16
C LEU A 239 -11.17 36.32 25.02
N MET A 240 -11.03 36.54 26.33
CA MET A 240 -12.18 36.64 27.22
C MET A 240 -13.03 37.73 26.58
N ASP A 241 -14.17 37.32 26.02
CA ASP A 241 -15.18 38.22 25.51
C ASP A 241 -15.45 39.27 26.59
N GLU A 242 -14.97 40.51 26.36
CA GLU A 242 -15.42 41.67 27.11
C GLU A 242 -16.91 41.82 26.79
N GLU A 243 -17.74 41.38 27.75
CA GLU A 243 -19.17 41.65 27.80
C GLU A 243 -19.35 43.18 27.85
N GLU A 244 -19.52 43.78 26.67
CA GLU A 244 -20.05 45.13 26.50
C GLU A 244 -21.41 45.19 27.19
N ALA A 245 -21.45 45.84 28.35
CA ALA A 245 -22.69 46.20 29.02
C ALA A 245 -23.44 47.23 28.14
N ALA A 246 -24.38 46.72 27.35
CA ALA A 246 -25.39 47.52 26.68
C ALA A 246 -26.34 48.11 27.72
N ASP A 247 -26.09 49.35 28.17
CA ASP A 247 -27.09 50.12 28.91
C ASP A 247 -27.96 50.85 27.88
N GLY A 248 -29.19 50.35 27.75
CA GLY A 248 -30.16 50.79 26.76
C GLY A 248 -30.84 52.09 27.14
N ASP A 249 -30.87 53.02 26.19
CA ASP A 249 -31.73 54.21 26.23
C ASP A 249 -33.20 53.80 26.09
N GLY A 250 -34.04 54.33 26.98
CA GLY A 250 -35.49 54.14 26.97
C GLY A 250 -36.17 55.28 27.72
N ASP A 251 -36.45 56.35 26.97
CA ASP A 251 -37.19 57.54 27.39
C ASP A 251 -38.67 57.27 27.78
N ASP A 252 -39.16 58.21 28.58
CA ASP A 252 -40.55 58.73 28.69
C ASP A 252 -41.60 57.95 29.51
N ASP A 253 -42.03 58.53 30.63
CA ASP A 253 -43.27 59.33 30.69
C ASP A 253 -43.78 59.55 32.13
N GLY A 254 -44.00 60.81 32.50
CA GLY A 254 -45.27 61.25 33.09
C GLY A 254 -45.47 61.24 34.62
N ASP A 255 -45.83 62.44 35.12
CA ASP A 255 -46.58 62.76 36.36
C ASP A 255 -45.96 62.39 37.71
N GLY A 256 -45.95 63.24 38.74
CA GLY A 256 -46.78 64.39 39.07
C GLY A 256 -46.72 64.55 40.60
N ASP A 257 -46.66 65.81 41.05
CA ASP A 257 -47.10 66.35 42.35
C ASP A 257 -47.16 65.50 43.64
N GLY A 258 -46.68 66.08 44.76
CA GLY A 258 -47.23 65.73 46.07
C GLY A 258 -46.29 65.90 47.26
N TYR A 259 -46.44 67.04 47.92
CA TYR A 259 -46.03 67.38 49.28
C TYR A 259 -46.41 66.32 50.35
N GLU A 260 -45.46 65.99 51.23
CA GLU A 260 -45.55 66.10 52.72
C GLU A 260 -44.21 65.76 53.37
#